data_AF-A0A7Y7LDR3-F1
#
_entry.id   AF-A0A7Y7LDR3-F1
#
_cell.length_a   1.000
_cell.length_b   1.000
_cell.length_c   1.000
_cell.angle_alpha   90.00
_cell.angle_beta   90.00
_cell.angle_gamma   90.00
#
_symmetry.space_group_name_H-M   'P 1'
#
loop_
_entity.id
_entity.type
_entity.pdbx_description
1 polymer ?
#
loop_
_entity_poly.entity_id
_entity_poly.type
_entity_poly.pdbx_seq_one_letter_code
_entity_poly.pdbx_strand_id
1 'polypeptide(L)'
;MEQPEDILFRTTSNITVVELQGIHGDLLPADVVLTMAENKNFDAAKAEFETWDDMAVYDMQYFLNVAFPHKEWLEGSADTFIARGFVMKLIDEHNGWPREIPGQPLSADVLTLRRLAGFLPHIDIAGEDFTVDWRLKELRETAKSWNSLQIHEMELSPEGDAYLAFYDKKDHRLYKGDPASPEAQDNVVIIKIPNELSLDPIAVGSEYGLKDLSLLAANPIREKLIAQVIPLNAYLSRENVENKMPDENDRTKGGRGRR
;
A
#
# COMPACT_ATOMS: atom_id res chain seq x y z
N MET A 1 -13.89 1.29 -16.27
CA MET A 1 -13.37 1.61 -14.93
C MET A 1 -12.51 2.85 -15.13
N GLU A 2 -12.72 3.93 -14.37
CA GLU A 2 -11.85 5.10 -14.47
C GLU A 2 -10.41 4.66 -14.17
N GLN A 3 -9.43 5.22 -14.89
CA GLN A 3 -8.03 5.03 -14.56
C GLN A 3 -7.63 6.03 -13.45
N PRO A 4 -6.61 5.73 -12.62
CA PRO A 4 -6.09 6.68 -11.63
C PRO A 4 -5.81 8.07 -12.21
N GLU A 5 -5.33 8.09 -13.45
CA GLU A 5 -4.99 9.27 -14.23
C GLU A 5 -6.21 10.14 -14.54
N ASP A 6 -7.36 9.52 -14.83
CA ASP A 6 -8.62 10.22 -15.09
C ASP A 6 -9.11 10.96 -13.85
N ILE A 7 -8.69 10.54 -12.66
CA ILE A 7 -9.05 11.15 -11.38
C ILE A 7 -8.01 12.22 -10.99
N LEU A 8 -6.73 11.88 -11.07
CA LEU A 8 -5.65 12.73 -10.57
C LEU A 8 -5.28 13.88 -11.49
N PHE A 9 -5.32 13.68 -12.81
CA PHE A 9 -4.81 14.67 -13.78
C PHE A 9 -5.92 15.59 -14.30
N ARG A 10 -6.92 15.87 -13.46
CA ARG A 10 -7.98 16.83 -13.75
C ARG A 10 -7.50 18.24 -13.43
N THR A 11 -7.51 19.11 -14.42
CA THR A 11 -7.24 20.54 -14.22
C THR A 11 -8.28 21.14 -13.27
N THR A 12 -7.79 21.69 -12.16
CA THR A 12 -8.60 22.36 -11.13
C THR A 12 -8.10 23.78 -10.83
N SER A 13 -7.02 24.19 -11.49
CA SER A 13 -6.40 25.51 -11.38
C SER A 13 -6.21 26.11 -12.77
N ASN A 14 -6.21 27.44 -12.84
CA ASN A 14 -5.97 28.21 -14.06
C ASN A 14 -4.68 29.04 -13.98
N ILE A 15 -3.72 28.65 -13.13
CA ILE A 15 -2.47 29.40 -12.94
C ILE A 15 -1.67 29.49 -14.25
N THR A 16 -1.16 30.68 -14.54
CA THR A 16 -0.43 30.97 -15.78
C THR A 16 1.08 30.94 -15.59
N VAL A 17 1.85 30.81 -16.69
CA VAL A 17 3.32 30.91 -16.67
C VAL A 17 3.78 32.21 -16.03
N VAL A 18 3.11 33.32 -16.35
CA VAL A 18 3.47 34.66 -15.82
C VAL A 18 3.28 34.73 -14.31
N GLU A 19 2.21 34.15 -13.78
CA GLU A 19 1.98 34.07 -12.34
C GLU A 19 3.02 33.18 -11.66
N LEU A 20 3.33 32.02 -12.25
CA LEU A 20 4.39 31.14 -11.74
C LEU A 20 5.74 31.83 -11.71
N GLN A 21 6.11 32.53 -12.78
CA GLN A 21 7.35 33.30 -12.84
C GLN A 21 7.37 34.46 -11.83
N GLY A 22 6.22 35.06 -11.55
CA GLY A 22 6.08 36.04 -10.48
C GLY A 22 6.34 35.47 -9.09
N ILE A 23 6.05 34.17 -8.87
CA ILE A 23 6.24 33.48 -7.58
C ILE A 23 7.66 32.92 -7.45
N HIS A 24 8.16 32.29 -8.51
CA HIS A 24 9.38 31.47 -8.48
C HIS A 24 10.59 32.11 -9.19
N GLY A 25 10.38 33.21 -9.92
CA GLY A 25 11.37 33.82 -10.80
C GLY A 25 11.41 33.16 -12.17
N ASP A 26 12.52 33.36 -12.89
CA ASP A 26 12.69 32.73 -14.20
C ASP A 26 12.77 31.21 -14.06
N LEU A 27 11.85 30.50 -14.73
CA LEU A 27 11.75 29.05 -14.74
C LEU A 27 12.24 28.50 -16.08
N LEU A 28 12.95 27.37 -16.05
CA LEU A 28 13.25 26.61 -17.26
C LEU A 28 11.98 25.92 -17.79
N PRO A 29 11.92 25.53 -19.08
CA PRO A 29 10.73 24.87 -19.63
C PRO A 29 10.28 23.64 -18.83
N ALA A 30 11.23 22.81 -18.37
CA ALA A 30 10.96 21.65 -17.51
C ALA A 30 10.31 22.04 -16.17
N ASP A 31 10.82 23.10 -15.54
CA ASP A 31 10.27 23.61 -14.28
C ASP A 31 8.86 24.17 -14.49
N VAL A 32 8.59 24.85 -15.61
CA VAL A 32 7.23 25.36 -15.92
C VAL A 32 6.21 24.22 -15.96
N VAL A 33 6.51 23.14 -16.69
CA VAL A 33 5.60 21.98 -16.81
C VAL A 33 5.36 21.33 -15.44
N LEU A 34 6.44 21.07 -14.67
CA LEU A 34 6.32 20.49 -13.34
C LEU A 34 5.50 21.39 -12.40
N THR A 35 5.84 22.67 -12.29
CA THR A 35 5.18 23.58 -11.36
C THR A 35 3.72 23.83 -11.75
N MET A 36 3.38 23.85 -13.04
CA MET A 36 1.98 23.88 -13.48
C MET A 36 1.20 22.64 -13.03
N ALA A 37 1.78 21.45 -13.21
CA ALA A 37 1.17 20.20 -12.78
C ALA A 37 1.04 20.11 -11.25
N GLU A 38 2.04 20.58 -10.50
CA GLU A 38 1.98 20.69 -9.02
C GLU A 38 0.83 21.59 -8.56
N ASN A 39 0.57 22.67 -9.30
CA ASN A 39 -0.54 23.57 -9.04
C ASN A 39 -1.86 23.09 -9.69
N LYS A 40 -1.93 21.85 -10.18
CA LYS A 40 -3.13 21.21 -10.75
C LYS A 40 -3.67 21.91 -12.00
N ASN A 41 -2.80 22.53 -12.79
CA ASN A 41 -3.09 23.02 -14.14
C ASN A 41 -2.49 22.07 -15.19
N PHE A 42 -3.05 20.85 -15.27
CA PHE A 42 -2.52 19.78 -16.11
C PHE A 42 -2.70 20.06 -17.61
N ASP A 43 -3.75 20.76 -18.02
CA ASP A 43 -3.97 21.14 -19.42
C ASP A 43 -2.89 22.12 -19.91
N ALA A 44 -2.57 23.14 -19.10
CA ALA A 44 -1.50 24.08 -19.44
C ALA A 44 -0.12 23.38 -19.40
N ALA A 45 0.12 22.52 -18.40
CA ALA A 45 1.34 21.73 -18.33
C ALA A 45 1.52 20.85 -19.57
N LYS A 46 0.45 20.20 -20.05
CA LYS A 46 0.47 19.42 -21.29
C LYS A 46 0.75 20.28 -22.52
N ALA A 47 0.06 21.41 -22.64
CA ALA A 47 0.25 22.31 -23.78
C ALA A 47 1.70 22.82 -23.86
N GLU A 48 2.32 23.12 -22.72
CA GLU A 48 3.73 23.51 -22.66
C GLU A 48 4.65 22.34 -23.02
N PHE A 49 4.39 21.13 -22.50
CA PHE A 49 5.15 19.92 -22.84
C PHE A 49 5.12 19.62 -24.35
N GLU A 50 3.98 19.81 -25.01
CA GLU A 50 3.84 19.59 -26.47
C GLU A 50 4.71 20.53 -27.32
N THR A 51 5.30 21.58 -26.72
CA THR A 51 6.25 22.46 -27.41
C THR A 51 7.70 21.94 -27.37
N TRP A 52 7.98 20.92 -26.56
CA TRP A 52 9.32 20.38 -26.36
C TRP A 52 9.81 19.61 -27.58
N ASP A 53 11.11 19.67 -27.83
CA ASP A 53 11.77 18.80 -28.79
C ASP A 53 12.16 17.46 -28.15
N ASP A 54 12.59 16.50 -28.99
CA ASP A 54 12.97 15.16 -28.51
C ASP A 54 14.12 15.19 -27.49
N MET A 55 15.00 16.21 -27.56
CA MET A 55 16.11 16.35 -26.61
C MET A 55 15.59 16.76 -25.24
N ALA A 56 14.68 17.74 -25.16
CA ALA A 56 14.05 18.15 -23.91
C ALA A 56 13.24 17.02 -23.26
N VAL A 57 12.51 16.23 -24.07
CA VAL A 57 11.81 15.03 -23.59
C VAL A 57 12.79 14.00 -23.02
N TYR A 58 13.89 13.73 -23.73
CA TYR A 58 14.94 12.81 -23.27
C TYR A 58 15.59 13.28 -21.96
N ASP A 59 15.96 14.55 -21.87
CA ASP A 59 16.58 15.14 -20.68
C ASP A 59 15.63 15.05 -19.47
N MET A 60 14.34 15.32 -19.66
CA MET A 60 13.35 15.18 -18.60
C MET A 60 13.14 13.73 -18.17
N GLN A 61 13.12 12.80 -19.12
CA GLN A 61 13.07 11.37 -18.82
C GLN A 61 14.29 10.92 -18.02
N TYR A 62 15.49 11.36 -18.41
CA TYR A 62 16.72 11.09 -17.69
C TYR A 62 16.68 11.69 -16.28
N PHE A 63 16.20 12.93 -16.14
CA PHE A 63 16.03 13.58 -14.85
C PHE A 63 15.12 12.76 -13.93
N LEU A 64 13.93 12.37 -14.41
CA LEU A 64 12.95 11.63 -13.62
C LEU A 64 13.38 10.19 -13.28
N ASN A 65 14.13 9.51 -14.15
CA ASN A 65 14.48 8.11 -13.96
C ASN A 65 15.86 7.89 -13.33
N VAL A 66 16.83 8.75 -13.63
CA VAL A 66 18.24 8.54 -13.31
C VAL A 66 18.74 9.55 -12.29
N ALA A 67 18.47 10.84 -12.52
CA ALA A 67 18.96 11.89 -11.63
C ALA A 67 18.14 11.99 -10.33
N PHE A 68 16.85 11.66 -10.39
CA PHE A 68 15.90 11.75 -9.28
C PHE A 68 15.09 10.44 -9.12
N PRO A 69 15.68 9.35 -8.61
CA PRO A 69 14.99 8.07 -8.51
C PRO A 69 13.76 8.14 -7.58
N HIS A 70 12.82 7.22 -7.75
CA HIS A 70 11.55 7.12 -7.01
C HIS A 70 11.63 7.48 -5.51
N LYS A 71 12.68 7.03 -4.81
CA LYS A 71 12.89 7.33 -3.38
C LYS A 71 12.89 8.83 -3.07
N GLU A 72 13.41 9.65 -3.96
CA GLU A 72 13.47 11.11 -3.83
C GLU A 72 12.13 11.79 -4.20
N TRP A 73 11.21 11.06 -4.84
CA TRP A 73 9.83 11.54 -5.05
C TRP A 73 9.02 11.48 -3.78
N LEU A 74 9.33 10.53 -2.91
CA LEU A 74 8.65 10.34 -1.62
C LEU A 74 9.00 11.43 -0.58
N GLU A 75 10.07 12.21 -0.82
CA GLU A 75 10.46 13.33 0.04
C GLU A 75 9.61 14.60 -0.22
N GLY A 76 8.92 14.65 -1.36
CA GLY A 76 8.04 15.75 -1.77
C GLY A 76 6.64 15.70 -1.15
N SER A 77 5.77 16.59 -1.61
CA SER A 77 4.33 16.53 -1.33
C SER A 77 3.63 15.52 -2.25
N ALA A 78 2.38 15.14 -1.95
CA ALA A 78 1.57 14.36 -2.89
C ALA A 78 1.38 15.10 -4.22
N ASP A 79 1.22 16.43 -4.21
CA ASP A 79 1.08 17.23 -5.44
C ASP A 79 2.36 17.17 -6.30
N THR A 80 3.55 17.24 -5.69
CA THR A 80 4.84 17.02 -6.38
C THR A 80 4.93 15.62 -6.98
N PHE A 81 4.50 14.60 -6.25
CA PHE A 81 4.49 13.22 -6.75
C PHE A 81 3.54 13.04 -7.94
N ILE A 82 2.33 13.59 -7.83
CA ILE A 82 1.32 13.58 -8.89
C ILE A 82 1.84 14.30 -10.13
N ALA A 83 2.48 15.46 -9.97
CA ALA A 83 3.09 16.21 -11.06
C ALA A 83 4.17 15.41 -11.81
N ARG A 84 5.06 14.74 -11.09
CA ARG A 84 6.09 13.87 -11.71
C ARG A 84 5.45 12.67 -12.42
N GLY A 85 4.46 12.05 -11.79
CA GLY A 85 3.67 10.97 -12.41
C GLY A 85 2.93 11.40 -13.68
N PHE A 86 2.47 12.66 -13.72
CA PHE A 86 1.87 13.28 -14.90
C PHE A 86 2.90 13.49 -16.01
N VAL A 87 4.05 14.10 -15.71
CA VAL A 87 5.10 14.32 -16.73
C VAL A 87 5.62 13.00 -17.29
N MET A 88 5.82 11.98 -16.45
CA MET A 88 6.18 10.65 -16.92
C MET A 88 5.14 10.09 -17.91
N LYS A 89 3.86 10.43 -17.75
CA LYS A 89 2.78 9.99 -18.66
C LYS A 89 2.96 10.58 -20.03
N LEU A 90 3.21 11.89 -20.06
CA LEU A 90 3.42 12.61 -21.31
C LEU A 90 4.66 12.08 -22.04
N ILE A 91 5.72 11.73 -21.31
CA ILE A 91 6.92 11.08 -21.86
C ILE A 91 6.59 9.69 -22.43
N ASP A 92 5.84 8.86 -21.69
CA ASP A 92 5.42 7.54 -22.17
C ASP A 92 4.58 7.65 -23.46
N GLU A 93 3.63 8.59 -23.49
CA GLU A 93 2.79 8.90 -24.65
C GLU A 93 3.61 9.37 -25.85
N HIS A 94 4.55 10.30 -25.63
CA HIS A 94 5.47 10.80 -26.66
C HIS A 94 6.30 9.69 -27.28
N ASN A 95 6.84 8.80 -26.43
CA ASN A 95 7.67 7.68 -26.85
C ASN A 95 6.87 6.49 -27.40
N GLY A 96 5.54 6.51 -27.32
CA GLY A 96 4.67 5.40 -27.70
C GLY A 96 4.86 4.16 -26.81
N TRP A 97 5.25 4.34 -25.55
CA TRP A 97 5.47 3.26 -24.60
C TRP A 97 4.19 2.93 -23.81
N PRO A 98 3.76 1.67 -23.76
CA PRO A 98 2.65 1.30 -22.92
C PRO A 98 3.05 1.39 -21.44
N ARG A 99 2.27 2.10 -20.63
CA ARG A 99 2.44 2.17 -19.16
C ARG A 99 2.28 0.83 -18.47
N GLU A 100 1.41 -0.02 -19.01
CA GLU A 100 1.14 -1.35 -18.50
C GLU A 100 1.49 -2.36 -19.59
N ILE A 101 2.54 -3.13 -19.34
CA ILE A 101 2.90 -4.26 -20.19
C ILE A 101 2.15 -5.49 -19.65
N PRO A 102 1.28 -6.15 -20.44
CA PRO A 102 0.52 -7.30 -19.98
C PRO A 102 1.43 -8.37 -19.36
N GLY A 103 1.14 -8.73 -18.11
CA GLY A 103 1.90 -9.75 -17.36
C GLY A 103 3.15 -9.23 -16.64
N GLN A 104 3.47 -7.93 -16.74
CA GLN A 104 4.46 -7.30 -15.87
C GLN A 104 3.80 -6.64 -14.67
N PRO A 105 4.43 -6.69 -13.48
CA PRO A 105 3.92 -5.98 -12.32
C PRO A 105 3.96 -4.48 -12.55
N LEU A 106 3.00 -3.77 -11.95
CA LEU A 106 2.98 -2.32 -11.97
C LEU A 106 4.18 -1.75 -11.22
N SER A 107 4.72 -0.62 -11.70
CA SER A 107 5.77 0.08 -10.99
C SER A 107 5.25 0.64 -9.65
N ALA A 108 6.16 0.84 -8.69
CA ALA A 108 5.83 1.45 -7.41
C ALA A 108 5.17 2.84 -7.57
N ASP A 109 5.58 3.59 -8.59
CA ASP A 109 4.98 4.89 -8.94
C ASP A 109 3.52 4.76 -9.34
N VAL A 110 3.21 3.84 -10.25
CA VAL A 110 1.83 3.61 -10.69
C VAL A 110 0.97 3.17 -9.51
N LEU A 111 1.45 2.24 -8.69
CA LEU A 111 0.75 1.80 -7.48
C LEU A 111 0.47 2.96 -6.51
N THR A 112 1.44 3.85 -6.32
CA THR A 112 1.30 5.05 -5.49
C THR A 112 0.25 6.00 -6.06
N LEU A 113 0.27 6.25 -7.38
CA LEU A 113 -0.77 7.05 -8.04
C LEU A 113 -2.15 6.40 -7.89
N ARG A 114 -2.28 5.07 -7.99
CA ARG A 114 -3.56 4.38 -7.74
C ARG A 114 -4.09 4.68 -6.34
N ARG A 115 -3.22 4.69 -5.33
CA ARG A 115 -3.60 5.02 -3.95
C ARG A 115 -3.99 6.48 -3.76
N LEU A 116 -3.21 7.40 -4.31
CA LEU A 116 -3.55 8.83 -4.27
C LEU A 116 -4.87 9.13 -4.98
N ALA A 117 -5.21 8.36 -6.03
CA ALA A 117 -6.49 8.43 -6.73
C ALA A 117 -7.67 7.81 -5.95
N GLY A 118 -7.44 7.23 -4.77
CA GLY A 118 -8.48 6.66 -3.91
C GLY A 118 -8.87 5.21 -4.22
N PHE A 119 -8.14 4.51 -5.08
CA PHE A 119 -8.32 3.07 -5.22
C PHE A 119 -7.84 2.40 -3.92
N LEU A 120 -8.46 1.29 -3.51
CA LEU A 120 -8.12 0.57 -2.28
C LEU A 120 -7.20 -0.64 -2.54
N PRO A 121 -6.38 -1.09 -1.56
CA PRO A 121 -5.55 -2.28 -1.70
C PRO A 121 -6.37 -3.56 -1.77
N HIS A 122 -5.75 -4.61 -2.31
CA HIS A 122 -6.33 -5.93 -2.38
C HIS A 122 -5.40 -6.94 -1.72
N ILE A 123 -5.98 -7.88 -0.99
CA ILE A 123 -5.27 -8.98 -0.34
C ILE A 123 -5.95 -10.32 -0.64
N ASP A 124 -5.14 -11.29 -1.05
CA ASP A 124 -5.58 -12.68 -1.16
C ASP A 124 -5.56 -13.33 0.22
N ILE A 125 -6.70 -13.83 0.66
CA ILE A 125 -6.86 -14.59 1.90
C ILE A 125 -7.40 -15.97 1.54
N ALA A 126 -6.51 -16.97 1.55
CA ALA A 126 -6.84 -18.36 1.25
C ALA A 126 -7.47 -18.57 -0.15
N GLY A 127 -7.05 -17.80 -1.14
CA GLY A 127 -7.53 -17.87 -2.53
C GLY A 127 -8.69 -16.93 -2.86
N GLU A 128 -9.15 -16.16 -1.88
CA GLU A 128 -10.25 -15.22 -2.03
C GLU A 128 -9.74 -13.79 -1.95
N ASP A 129 -10.23 -12.92 -2.83
CA ASP A 129 -9.79 -11.53 -2.92
C ASP A 129 -10.61 -10.62 -2.00
N PHE A 130 -9.90 -9.85 -1.17
CA PHE A 130 -10.49 -8.86 -0.28
C PHE A 130 -9.95 -7.46 -0.59
N THR A 131 -10.86 -6.51 -0.72
CA THR A 131 -10.54 -5.08 -0.72
C THR A 131 -10.23 -4.63 0.72
N VAL A 132 -9.08 -4.03 0.91
CA VAL A 132 -8.62 -3.47 2.18
C VAL A 132 -9.17 -2.06 2.34
N ASP A 133 -10.01 -1.82 3.35
CA ASP A 133 -10.49 -0.48 3.71
C ASP A 133 -9.94 -0.11 5.09
N TRP A 134 -8.73 0.46 5.11
CA TRP A 134 -8.06 0.82 6.36
C TRP A 134 -8.79 1.93 7.13
N ARG A 135 -9.54 2.80 6.44
CA ARG A 135 -10.31 3.87 7.08
C ARG A 135 -11.48 3.31 7.89
N LEU A 136 -12.10 2.24 7.39
CA LEU A 136 -13.18 1.52 8.07
C LEU A 136 -12.69 0.34 8.91
N LYS A 137 -11.38 0.03 8.89
CA LYS A 137 -10.75 -1.12 9.57
C LYS A 137 -11.37 -2.46 9.15
N GLU A 138 -11.67 -2.61 7.87
CA GLU A 138 -12.29 -3.82 7.34
C GLU A 138 -11.61 -4.37 6.09
N LEU A 139 -11.77 -5.68 5.88
CA LEU A 139 -11.42 -6.38 4.65
C LEU A 139 -12.73 -6.85 4.03
N ARG A 140 -13.15 -6.26 2.91
CA ARG A 140 -14.40 -6.62 2.21
C ARG A 140 -14.13 -7.60 1.10
N GLU A 141 -14.81 -8.74 1.08
CA GLU A 141 -14.68 -9.70 -0.02
C GLU A 141 -15.09 -9.02 -1.34
N THR A 142 -14.19 -8.97 -2.31
CA THR A 142 -14.38 -8.18 -3.53
C THR A 142 -15.58 -8.69 -4.33
N ALA A 143 -15.79 -10.01 -4.36
CA ALA A 143 -16.93 -10.63 -5.02
C ALA A 143 -18.25 -10.54 -4.22
N LYS A 144 -18.18 -10.34 -2.90
CA LYS A 144 -19.33 -10.30 -1.99
C LYS A 144 -19.18 -9.16 -0.99
N SER A 145 -19.42 -7.92 -1.44
CA SER A 145 -19.16 -6.72 -0.64
C SER A 145 -19.89 -6.62 0.70
N TRP A 146 -20.94 -7.42 0.93
CA TRP A 146 -21.62 -7.55 2.23
C TRP A 146 -20.87 -8.44 3.23
N ASN A 147 -19.88 -9.21 2.78
CA ASN A 147 -19.04 -10.04 3.62
C ASN A 147 -17.75 -9.30 3.93
N SER A 148 -17.54 -8.96 5.22
CA SER A 148 -16.34 -8.25 5.66
C SER A 148 -15.75 -8.85 6.92
N LEU A 149 -14.42 -8.82 6.98
CA LEU A 149 -13.62 -9.17 8.16
C LEU A 149 -13.23 -7.89 8.87
N GLN A 150 -13.51 -7.81 10.16
CA GLN A 150 -13.22 -6.64 10.97
C GLN A 150 -11.80 -6.77 11.55
N ILE A 151 -10.90 -5.85 11.19
CA ILE A 151 -9.48 -5.91 11.61
C ILE A 151 -9.36 -5.79 13.14
N HIS A 152 -10.24 -5.01 13.77
CA HIS A 152 -10.24 -4.84 15.23
C HIS A 152 -10.66 -6.10 16.01
N GLU A 153 -11.24 -7.10 15.34
CA GLU A 153 -11.55 -8.41 15.93
C GLU A 153 -10.38 -9.40 15.82
N MET A 154 -9.28 -9.00 15.19
CA MET A 154 -8.06 -9.80 15.04
C MET A 154 -7.06 -9.49 16.14
N GLU A 155 -6.22 -10.46 16.49
CA GLU A 155 -5.15 -10.29 17.46
C GLU A 155 -3.90 -9.75 16.77
N LEU A 156 -3.24 -8.75 17.37
CA LEU A 156 -1.94 -8.31 16.87
C LEU A 156 -0.86 -9.33 17.27
N SER A 157 0.04 -9.66 16.34
CA SER A 157 1.19 -10.50 16.63
C SER A 157 2.06 -9.89 17.73
N PRO A 158 2.80 -10.69 18.51
CA PRO A 158 3.74 -10.17 19.52
C PRO A 158 4.75 -9.17 18.96
N GLU A 159 5.14 -9.34 17.69
CA GLU A 159 6.06 -8.45 16.98
C GLU A 159 5.40 -7.16 16.46
N GLY A 160 4.06 -7.08 16.46
CA GLY A 160 3.32 -5.93 15.93
C GLY A 160 3.33 -5.84 14.40
N ASP A 161 3.80 -6.89 13.71
CA ASP A 161 4.00 -6.92 12.26
C ASP A 161 2.79 -7.46 11.49
N ALA A 162 1.80 -8.02 12.19
CA ALA A 162 0.68 -8.69 11.58
C ALA A 162 -0.54 -8.82 12.49
N TYR A 163 -1.70 -8.99 11.86
CA TYR A 163 -2.94 -9.42 12.49
C TYR A 163 -3.12 -10.93 12.32
N LEU A 164 -3.56 -11.59 13.37
CA LEU A 164 -3.80 -13.03 13.49
C LEU A 164 -5.28 -13.25 13.79
N ALA A 165 -5.90 -14.18 13.06
CA ALA A 165 -7.27 -14.60 13.38
C ALA A 165 -7.54 -16.03 12.91
N PHE A 166 -8.48 -16.68 13.57
CA PHE A 166 -9.10 -17.89 13.04
C PHE A 166 -10.06 -17.50 11.90
N TYR A 167 -9.95 -18.20 10.78
CA TYR A 167 -10.67 -17.92 9.56
C TYR A 167 -11.35 -19.19 9.04
N ASP A 168 -12.66 -19.09 8.83
CA ASP A 168 -13.45 -20.14 8.18
C ASP A 168 -13.34 -19.98 6.65
N LYS A 169 -12.68 -20.95 6.00
CA LYS A 169 -12.49 -20.96 4.55
C LYS A 169 -13.77 -21.23 3.75
N LYS A 170 -14.84 -21.72 4.38
CA LYS A 170 -16.10 -22.04 3.71
C LYS A 170 -17.00 -20.81 3.65
N ASP A 171 -17.12 -20.11 4.78
CA ASP A 171 -18.00 -18.95 4.92
C ASP A 171 -17.27 -17.62 4.73
N HIS A 172 -15.93 -17.65 4.61
CA HIS A 172 -15.04 -16.50 4.42
C HIS A 172 -15.19 -15.48 5.56
N ARG A 173 -15.16 -15.96 6.80
CA ARG A 173 -15.43 -15.16 8.01
C ARG A 173 -14.45 -15.45 9.12
N LEU A 174 -14.35 -14.52 10.06
CA LEU A 174 -13.64 -14.76 11.31
C LEU A 174 -14.39 -15.83 12.12
N TYR A 175 -13.68 -16.90 12.47
CA TYR A 175 -14.23 -18.00 13.25
C TYR A 175 -14.16 -17.65 14.74
N LYS A 176 -15.33 -17.63 15.40
CA LYS A 176 -15.48 -17.25 16.82
C LYS A 176 -15.76 -18.43 17.75
N GLY A 177 -15.76 -19.66 17.21
CA GLY A 177 -16.01 -20.88 17.98
C GLY A 177 -14.74 -21.43 18.64
N ASP A 178 -14.85 -22.61 19.25
CA ASP A 178 -13.70 -23.31 19.83
C ASP A 178 -12.81 -23.88 18.71
N PRO A 179 -11.54 -23.47 18.58
CA PRO A 179 -10.61 -24.00 17.58
C PRO A 179 -10.23 -25.47 17.82
N ALA A 180 -10.42 -26.02 19.03
CA ALA A 180 -10.21 -27.43 19.32
C ALA A 180 -11.40 -28.32 18.91
N SER A 181 -12.54 -27.71 18.56
CA SER A 181 -13.74 -28.46 18.15
C SER A 181 -13.51 -29.25 16.85
N PRO A 182 -14.18 -30.41 16.67
CA PRO A 182 -14.08 -31.17 15.42
C PRO A 182 -14.50 -30.37 14.18
N GLU A 183 -15.50 -29.50 14.30
CA GLU A 183 -16.00 -28.65 13.22
C GLU A 183 -14.94 -27.67 12.70
N ALA A 184 -14.07 -27.17 13.60
CA ALA A 184 -12.99 -26.27 13.23
C ALA A 184 -11.88 -26.97 12.42
N GLN A 185 -11.62 -28.26 12.67
CA GLN A 185 -10.46 -28.95 12.10
C GLN A 185 -10.48 -29.09 10.57
N ASP A 186 -11.67 -29.06 9.95
CA ASP A 186 -11.82 -29.25 8.51
C ASP A 186 -11.69 -27.93 7.72
N ASN A 187 -12.24 -26.85 8.26
CA ASN A 187 -12.46 -25.60 7.50
C ASN A 187 -11.80 -24.37 8.10
N VAL A 188 -11.35 -24.42 9.35
CA VAL A 188 -10.74 -23.28 10.03
C VAL A 188 -9.22 -23.34 9.88
N VAL A 189 -8.65 -22.18 9.58
CA VAL A 189 -7.20 -21.93 9.50
C VAL A 189 -6.87 -20.69 10.32
N ILE A 190 -5.60 -20.49 10.63
CA ILE A 190 -5.13 -19.20 11.13
C ILE A 190 -4.62 -18.40 9.95
N ILE A 191 -5.11 -17.18 9.79
CA ILE A 191 -4.58 -16.23 8.82
C ILE A 191 -3.64 -15.26 9.53
N LYS A 192 -2.48 -15.00 8.93
CA LYS A 192 -1.57 -13.92 9.30
C LYS A 192 -1.60 -12.88 8.19
N ILE A 193 -2.23 -11.75 8.47
CA ILE A 193 -2.37 -10.59 7.57
C ILE A 193 -1.32 -9.56 7.97
N PRO A 194 -0.62 -8.90 7.02
CA PRO A 194 0.32 -7.82 7.36
C PRO A 194 -0.34 -6.71 8.19
N ASN A 195 0.44 -6.00 9.00
CA ASN A 195 -0.06 -4.85 9.76
C ASN A 195 -0.49 -3.68 8.86
N GLU A 196 -1.03 -2.64 9.47
CA GLU A 196 -1.58 -1.49 8.79
C GLU A 196 -0.60 -0.78 7.87
N LEU A 197 0.66 -0.67 8.29
CA LEU A 197 1.72 -0.03 7.52
C LEU A 197 2.00 -0.77 6.22
N SER A 198 1.84 -2.10 6.23
CA SER A 198 2.01 -2.94 5.04
C SER A 198 0.74 -3.04 4.19
N LEU A 199 -0.44 -2.90 4.81
CA LEU A 199 -1.74 -2.99 4.15
C LEU A 199 -2.06 -1.73 3.35
N ASP A 200 -2.00 -0.56 4.00
CA ASP A 200 -2.31 0.73 3.36
C ASP A 200 -1.51 1.89 4.01
N PRO A 201 -0.20 2.01 3.68
CA PRO A 201 0.66 3.04 4.27
C PRO A 201 0.18 4.47 4.01
N ILE A 202 -0.55 4.72 2.91
CA ILE A 202 -1.09 6.06 2.62
C ILE A 202 -2.28 6.37 3.52
N ALA A 203 -3.24 5.44 3.64
CA ALA A 203 -4.38 5.65 4.53
C ALA A 203 -3.94 5.78 5.99
N VAL A 204 -2.95 5.00 6.42
CA VAL A 204 -2.36 5.11 7.76
C VAL A 204 -1.69 6.49 7.95
N GLY A 205 -0.89 6.94 6.98
CA GLY A 205 -0.23 8.24 7.05
C GLY A 205 -1.24 9.38 7.22
N SER A 206 -2.33 9.33 6.44
CA SER A 206 -3.43 10.29 6.52
C SER A 206 -4.13 10.27 7.89
N GLU A 207 -4.40 9.09 8.46
CA GLU A 207 -5.01 8.94 9.79
C GLU A 207 -4.17 9.58 10.90
N TYR A 208 -2.85 9.45 10.82
CA TYR A 208 -1.92 10.03 11.81
C TYR A 208 -1.54 11.49 11.51
N GLY A 209 -2.09 12.12 10.46
CA GLY A 209 -1.75 13.48 10.05
C GLY A 209 -0.29 13.63 9.61
N LEU A 210 0.33 12.54 9.14
CA LEU A 210 1.67 12.56 8.57
C LEU A 210 1.63 13.13 7.15
N LYS A 211 2.79 13.54 6.62
CA LYS A 211 2.90 13.89 5.20
C LYS A 211 2.54 12.66 4.36
N ASP A 212 1.69 12.83 3.35
CA ASP A 212 0.99 11.76 2.62
C ASP A 212 1.87 10.55 2.24
N LEU A 213 3.13 10.79 1.86
CA LEU A 213 4.04 9.77 1.33
C LEU A 213 5.12 9.32 2.34
N SER A 214 5.16 9.87 3.56
CA SER A 214 6.29 9.68 4.47
C SER A 214 6.49 8.23 4.92
N LEU A 215 5.42 7.42 4.91
CA LEU A 215 5.48 6.01 5.29
C LEU A 215 5.97 5.10 4.17
N LEU A 216 5.95 5.55 2.91
CA LEU A 216 6.27 4.73 1.74
C LEU A 216 7.74 4.35 1.63
N ALA A 217 8.64 5.18 2.18
CA ALA A 217 10.07 4.88 2.17
C ALA A 217 10.41 3.63 3.00
N ALA A 218 9.68 3.41 4.11
CA ALA A 218 9.83 2.23 4.97
C ALA A 218 8.83 1.11 4.60
N ASN A 219 7.67 1.48 4.05
CA ASN A 219 6.57 0.58 3.75
C ASN A 219 6.09 0.80 2.31
N PRO A 220 6.84 0.31 1.30
CA PRO A 220 6.46 0.50 -0.09
C PRO A 220 5.17 -0.25 -0.41
N ILE A 221 4.30 0.37 -1.23
CA ILE A 221 3.06 -0.25 -1.69
C ILE A 221 3.40 -1.49 -2.53
N ARG A 222 2.64 -2.56 -2.32
CA ARG A 222 2.76 -3.81 -3.06
C ARG A 222 1.52 -4.01 -3.93
N GLU A 223 1.73 -4.45 -5.16
CA GLU A 223 0.62 -4.78 -6.07
C GLU A 223 -0.19 -5.96 -5.54
N LYS A 224 0.51 -6.97 -4.98
CA LYS A 224 -0.10 -8.19 -4.49
C LYS A 224 0.21 -8.38 -3.01
N LEU A 225 -0.84 -8.33 -2.18
CA LEU A 225 -0.79 -8.77 -0.79
C LEU A 225 -1.37 -10.18 -0.71
N ILE A 226 -0.73 -11.05 0.08
CA ILE A 226 -1.19 -12.42 0.30
C ILE A 226 -1.08 -12.69 1.80
N ALA A 227 -2.18 -13.11 2.43
CA ALA A 227 -2.16 -13.54 3.81
C ALA A 227 -1.46 -14.90 3.91
N GLN A 228 -0.66 -15.07 4.96
CA GLN A 228 -0.12 -16.39 5.26
C GLN A 228 -1.22 -17.25 5.89
N VAL A 229 -1.45 -18.44 5.32
CA VAL A 229 -2.44 -19.41 5.80
C VAL A 229 -1.73 -20.51 6.57
N ILE A 230 -2.04 -20.64 7.86
CA ILE A 230 -1.47 -21.64 8.76
C ILE A 230 -2.55 -22.68 9.08
N PRO A 231 -2.33 -23.97 8.76
CA PRO A 231 -3.24 -25.04 9.15
C PRO A 231 -3.43 -25.09 10.67
N LEU A 232 -4.68 -25.22 11.12
CA LEU A 232 -5.02 -25.19 12.54
C LEU A 232 -4.32 -26.28 13.37
N ASN A 233 -4.19 -27.48 12.80
CA ASN A 233 -3.49 -28.60 13.43
C ASN A 233 -2.00 -28.31 13.71
N ALA A 234 -1.33 -27.54 12.85
CA ALA A 234 0.06 -27.15 13.02
C ALA A 234 0.22 -26.15 14.17
N TYR A 235 -0.76 -25.27 14.38
CA TYR A 235 -0.77 -24.31 15.47
C TYR A 235 -1.02 -24.99 16.83
N LEU A 236 -2.09 -25.78 16.94
CA LEU A 236 -2.44 -26.49 18.18
C LEU A 236 -1.31 -27.43 18.63
N SER A 237 -0.55 -28.00 17.69
CA SER A 237 0.61 -28.85 18.01
C SER A 237 1.76 -28.07 18.66
N ARG A 238 1.97 -26.80 18.29
CA ARG A 238 3.04 -25.94 18.85
C ARG A 238 2.69 -25.40 20.22
N GLU A 239 1.45 -24.92 20.39
CA GLU A 239 0.97 -24.41 21.68
C GLU A 239 1.01 -25.50 22.76
N ASN A 240 0.67 -26.74 22.40
CA ASN A 240 0.78 -27.90 23.28
C ASN A 240 2.21 -28.28 23.67
N VAL A 241 3.23 -27.84 22.92
CA VAL A 241 4.65 -28.07 23.22
C VAL A 241 5.20 -26.94 24.09
N GLU A 242 4.85 -25.69 23.80
CA GLU A 242 5.24 -24.52 24.61
C GLU A 242 4.63 -24.55 26.01
N ASN A 243 3.35 -24.94 26.14
CA ASN A 243 2.68 -25.10 27.43
C ASN A 243 3.16 -26.32 28.25
N LYS A 244 4.02 -27.18 27.69
CA LYS A 244 4.57 -28.38 28.36
C LYS A 244 6.02 -28.24 28.81
N MET A 245 6.69 -27.10 28.61
CA MET A 245 8.00 -26.86 29.23
C MET A 245 7.81 -26.50 30.71
N PRO A 246 8.25 -27.33 31.68
CA PRO A 246 8.14 -27.00 33.08
C PRO A 246 9.15 -25.89 33.44
N ASP A 247 8.67 -24.89 34.18
CA ASP A 247 9.45 -23.83 34.80
C ASP A 247 10.59 -24.45 35.63
N GLU A 248 11.84 -24.24 35.20
CA GLU A 248 13.04 -24.92 35.75
C GLU A 248 13.39 -24.45 37.18
N ASN A 249 12.54 -23.63 37.81
CA ASN A 249 12.76 -23.07 39.14
C ASN A 249 12.19 -23.89 40.32
N ASP A 250 11.47 -24.99 40.10
CA ASP A 250 10.86 -25.76 41.21
C ASP A 250 11.70 -26.96 41.71
N ARG A 251 13.01 -27.02 41.39
CA ARG A 251 13.90 -28.12 41.85
C ARG A 251 14.76 -27.81 43.08
N THR A 252 14.54 -26.69 43.79
CA THR A 252 15.35 -26.34 44.97
C THR A 252 14.56 -26.15 46.27
N LYS A 253 13.51 -26.93 46.53
CA LYS A 253 12.95 -27.04 47.90
C LYS A 253 12.55 -28.46 48.25
N GLY A 254 13.54 -29.29 48.62
CA GLY A 254 13.24 -30.63 49.14
C GLY A 254 14.47 -31.37 49.61
N GLY A 255 15.13 -30.92 50.68
CA GLY A 255 16.26 -31.69 51.20
C GLY A 255 17.01 -31.12 52.39
N ARG A 256 16.35 -30.74 53.49
CA ARG A 256 16.99 -30.78 54.81
C ARG A 256 15.97 -31.15 55.89
N GLY A 257 15.94 -32.44 56.19
CA GLY A 257 15.35 -32.99 57.39
C GLY A 257 16.07 -34.28 57.76
N ARG A 258 16.53 -34.35 59.02
CA ARG A 258 17.22 -35.46 59.72
C ARG A 258 18.74 -35.50 59.45
N ARG A 259 19.63 -35.51 60.44
CA ARG A 259 19.58 -35.90 61.85
C ARG A 259 20.62 -35.10 62.64
#